data_AF-A0A6J6BGA1-F1
#
_entry.id   AF-A0A6J6BGA1-F1
#
_cell.length_a   1.000
_cell.length_b   1.000
_cell.length_c   1.000
_cell.angle_alpha   90.00
_cell.angle_beta   90.00
_cell.angle_gamma   90.00
#
_symmetry.space_group_name_H-M   'P 1'
#
loop_
_entity.id
_entity.type
_entity.pdbx_description
1 polymer ?
#
loop_
_entity_poly.entity_id
_entity_poly.type
_entity_poly.pdbx_seq_one_letter_code
_entity_poly.pdbx_strand_id
1 'polypeptide(L)'
;MGDVVIPNFGALLAPYISAVPAEAMPRFLALLERGAADRYRGWAAALPEHAEVLLTCAEAEDEIADRIERAFELDESLRPALEAPLPGAIRTYYDVFDAVPVWDQIRIQANAERQGAQAWRNIATRTTDPQVIEALAACSVLEEQSADRLDALLAAHAN
;
A
#
# COMPACT_ATOMS: atom_id res chain seq x y z
N MET A 1 -8.21 20.24 14.29
CA MET A 1 -8.09 18.99 13.51
C MET A 1 -9.25 18.10 13.90
N GLY A 2 -10.14 17.79 12.96
CA GLY A 2 -11.22 16.85 13.24
C GLY A 2 -10.66 15.45 13.40
N ASP A 3 -11.31 14.61 14.21
CA ASP A 3 -10.97 13.21 14.35
C ASP A 3 -11.30 12.49 13.03
N VAL A 4 -10.31 12.36 12.14
CA VAL A 4 -10.44 11.51 10.96
C VAL A 4 -10.48 10.06 11.40
N VAL A 5 -11.51 9.34 10.97
CA VAL A 5 -11.65 7.91 11.27
C VAL A 5 -10.66 7.13 10.42
N ILE A 6 -9.74 6.43 11.07
CA ILE A 6 -8.77 5.56 10.40
C ILE A 6 -9.47 4.23 10.04
N PRO A 7 -9.59 3.88 8.74
CA PRO A 7 -10.19 2.62 8.34
C PRO A 7 -9.26 1.43 8.63
N ASN A 8 -9.88 0.27 8.82
CA ASN A 8 -9.18 -1.00 8.74
C ASN A 8 -9.12 -1.44 7.28
N PHE A 9 -7.99 -1.17 6.61
CA PHE A 9 -7.81 -1.49 5.19
C PHE A 9 -7.81 -2.99 4.94
N GLY A 10 -7.27 -3.80 5.87
CA GLY A 10 -7.32 -5.25 5.78
C GLY A 10 -8.76 -5.77 5.72
N ALA A 11 -9.65 -5.26 6.57
CA ALA A 11 -11.06 -5.63 6.55
C ALA A 11 -11.80 -5.07 5.33
N LEU A 12 -11.47 -3.84 4.92
CA LEU A 12 -12.07 -3.18 3.77
C LEU A 12 -11.76 -3.90 2.45
N LEU A 13 -10.52 -4.37 2.28
CA LEU A 13 -10.03 -5.02 1.07
C LEU A 13 -10.19 -6.54 1.11
N ALA A 14 -10.53 -7.12 2.26
CA ALA A 14 -10.72 -8.57 2.44
C ALA A 14 -11.61 -9.24 1.39
N PRO A 15 -12.75 -8.65 0.93
CA PRO A 15 -13.60 -9.28 -0.09
C PRO A 15 -12.87 -9.47 -1.42
N TYR A 16 -11.97 -8.56 -1.79
CA TYR A 16 -11.20 -8.62 -3.03
C TYR A 16 -9.99 -9.55 -2.88
N ILE A 17 -9.27 -9.44 -1.75
CA ILE A 17 -8.12 -10.30 -1.45
C ILE A 17 -8.55 -11.77 -1.39
N SER A 18 -9.71 -12.06 -0.78
CA SER A 18 -10.23 -13.43 -0.66
C SER A 18 -10.78 -14.00 -1.97
N ALA A 19 -10.99 -13.16 -2.99
CA ALA A 19 -11.40 -13.61 -4.32
C ALA A 19 -10.22 -14.08 -5.18
N VAL A 20 -8.98 -13.78 -4.77
CA VAL A 20 -7.76 -14.17 -5.46
C VAL A 20 -7.27 -15.52 -4.93
N PRO A 21 -6.81 -16.45 -5.79
CA PRO A 21 -6.15 -17.67 -5.35
C PRO A 21 -4.98 -17.38 -4.39
N ALA A 22 -4.83 -18.18 -3.34
CA ALA A 22 -3.85 -17.92 -2.27
C ALA A 22 -2.40 -17.79 -2.78
N GLU A 23 -2.05 -18.55 -3.82
CA GLU A 23 -0.74 -18.51 -4.49
C GLU A 23 -0.50 -17.22 -5.30
N ALA A 24 -1.56 -16.59 -5.81
CA ALA A 24 -1.49 -15.33 -6.54
C ALA A 24 -1.72 -14.10 -5.63
N MET A 25 -2.13 -14.30 -4.37
CA MET A 25 -2.45 -13.22 -3.44
C MET A 25 -1.30 -12.21 -3.23
N PRO A 26 -0.02 -12.61 -3.05
CA PRO A 26 1.07 -11.63 -2.93
C PRO A 26 1.19 -10.75 -4.19
N ARG A 27 1.06 -11.35 -5.38
CA ARG A 27 1.06 -10.60 -6.65
C ARG A 27 -0.12 -9.64 -6.78
N PHE A 28 -1.27 -9.97 -6.21
CA PHE A 28 -2.40 -9.06 -6.15
C PHE A 28 -2.13 -7.86 -5.23
N LEU A 29 -1.51 -8.08 -4.07
CA LEU A 29 -1.10 -6.99 -3.18
C LEU A 29 -0.08 -6.07 -3.86
N ALA A 30 0.87 -6.60 -4.62
CA ALA A 30 1.81 -5.79 -5.42
C ALA A 30 1.10 -4.81 -6.38
N LEU A 31 -0.04 -5.22 -6.97
CA LEU A 31 -0.84 -4.33 -7.82
C LEU A 31 -1.57 -3.24 -7.02
N LEU A 32 -1.92 -3.51 -5.76
CA LEU A 32 -2.47 -2.50 -4.86
C LEU A 32 -1.40 -1.47 -4.48
N GLU A 33 -0.16 -1.87 -4.26
CA GLU A 33 0.94 -0.93 -4.01
C GLU A 33 1.19 0.00 -5.20
N ARG A 34 1.06 -0.49 -6.44
CA ARG A 34 1.07 0.41 -7.61
C ARG A 34 -0.06 1.44 -7.56
N GLY A 35 -1.25 1.02 -7.09
CA GLY A 35 -2.38 1.93 -6.89
C GLY A 35 -2.10 2.99 -5.80
N ALA A 36 -1.39 2.62 -4.74
CA ALA A 36 -0.92 3.54 -3.70
C ALA A 36 0.15 4.49 -4.23
N ALA A 37 1.11 4.00 -5.03
CA ALA A 37 2.12 4.81 -5.71
C ALA A 37 1.46 5.91 -6.57
N ASP A 38 0.45 5.55 -7.35
CA ASP A 38 -0.32 6.51 -8.16
C ASP A 38 -1.05 7.54 -7.29
N ARG A 39 -1.51 7.14 -6.10
CA ARG A 39 -2.13 8.08 -5.17
C ARG A 39 -1.13 9.09 -4.63
N TYR A 40 0.07 8.63 -4.25
CA TYR A 40 1.17 9.51 -3.84
C TYR A 40 1.54 10.52 -4.93
N ARG A 41 1.61 10.09 -6.20
CA ARG A 41 1.83 10.98 -7.35
C ARG A 41 0.72 12.02 -7.47
N GLY A 42 -0.53 11.61 -7.26
CA GLY A 42 -1.68 12.51 -7.24
C GLY A 42 -1.56 13.59 -6.15
N TRP A 43 -1.14 13.21 -4.95
CA TRP A 43 -0.88 14.18 -3.87
C TRP A 43 0.31 15.08 -4.16
N ALA A 44 1.39 14.56 -4.74
CA ALA A 44 2.55 15.37 -5.13
C ALA A 44 2.17 16.46 -6.13
N ALA A 45 1.24 16.18 -7.05
CA ALA A 45 0.70 17.19 -7.96
C ALA A 45 -0.19 18.22 -7.25
N ALA A 46 -0.93 17.80 -6.22
CA ALA A 46 -1.81 18.68 -5.44
C ALA A 46 -1.08 19.54 -4.40
N LEU A 47 0.08 19.07 -3.90
CA LEU A 47 0.92 19.69 -2.88
C LEU A 47 2.36 19.83 -3.40
N PRO A 48 2.61 20.71 -4.38
CA PRO A 48 3.91 20.80 -5.06
C PRO A 48 5.07 21.15 -4.10
N GLU A 49 4.80 21.90 -3.03
CA GLU A 49 5.80 22.22 -1.98
C GLU A 49 6.27 20.99 -1.19
N HIS A 50 5.52 19.88 -1.24
CA HIS A 50 5.80 18.63 -0.55
C HIS A 50 6.04 17.45 -1.52
N ALA A 51 6.13 17.74 -2.82
CA ALA A 51 6.22 16.74 -3.88
C ALA A 51 7.40 15.79 -3.70
N GLU A 52 8.57 16.27 -3.25
CA GLU A 52 9.76 15.42 -3.07
C GLU A 52 9.50 14.27 -2.09
N VAL A 53 8.91 14.56 -0.93
CA VAL A 53 8.59 13.54 0.08
C VAL A 53 7.54 12.57 -0.44
N LEU A 54 6.49 13.08 -1.10
CA LEU A 54 5.40 12.26 -1.63
C LEU A 54 5.86 11.36 -2.78
N LEU A 55 6.72 11.86 -3.67
CA LEU A 55 7.30 11.07 -4.75
C LEU A 55 8.29 10.03 -4.21
N THR A 56 9.01 10.33 -3.12
CA THR A 56 9.85 9.32 -2.44
C THR A 56 9.00 8.17 -1.90
N CYS A 57 7.81 8.46 -1.33
CA CYS A 57 6.89 7.40 -0.93
C CYS A 57 6.35 6.63 -2.15
N ALA A 58 6.00 7.32 -3.24
CA ALA A 58 5.56 6.64 -4.48
C ALA A 58 6.62 5.66 -5.03
N GLU A 59 7.90 6.04 -4.98
CA GLU A 59 9.01 5.17 -5.37
C GLU A 59 9.17 3.97 -4.42
N ALA A 60 8.90 4.16 -3.13
CA ALA A 60 8.91 3.06 -2.16
C ALA A 60 7.81 2.05 -2.46
N GLU A 61 6.58 2.50 -2.76
CA GLU A 61 5.48 1.62 -3.18
C GLU A 61 5.81 0.83 -4.45
N ASP A 62 6.43 1.49 -5.41
CA ASP A 62 6.87 0.84 -6.64
C ASP A 62 7.94 -0.23 -6.38
N GLU A 63 8.88 0.05 -5.49
CA GLU A 63 9.93 -0.89 -5.09
C GLU A 63 9.35 -2.07 -4.28
N ILE A 64 8.34 -1.85 -3.43
CA ILE A 64 7.62 -2.92 -2.74
C ILE A 64 6.97 -3.85 -3.77
N ALA A 65 6.21 -3.29 -4.71
CA ALA A 65 5.60 -4.06 -5.78
C ALA A 65 6.66 -4.87 -6.53
N ASP A 66 7.72 -4.22 -7.03
CA ASP A 66 8.86 -4.86 -7.71
C ASP A 66 9.46 -6.04 -6.92
N ARG A 67 9.63 -5.90 -5.61
CA ARG A 67 10.17 -6.96 -4.74
C ARG A 67 9.24 -8.15 -4.65
N ILE A 68 7.96 -7.91 -4.44
CA ILE A 68 6.95 -8.96 -4.37
C ILE A 68 6.83 -9.66 -5.73
N GLU A 69 6.90 -8.91 -6.82
CA GLU A 69 6.86 -9.45 -8.17
C GLU A 69 8.04 -10.37 -8.48
N ARG A 70 9.23 -10.06 -7.94
CA ARG A 70 10.43 -10.90 -8.06
C ARG A 70 10.40 -12.10 -7.11
N ALA A 71 9.84 -11.95 -5.91
CA ALA A 71 9.83 -13.00 -4.89
C ALA A 71 8.74 -14.05 -5.11
N PHE A 72 7.66 -13.70 -5.82
CA PHE A 72 6.54 -14.60 -6.09
C PHE A 72 6.31 -14.72 -7.59
N GLU A 73 6.61 -15.90 -8.14
CA GLU A 73 6.28 -16.21 -9.52
C GLU A 73 4.76 -16.25 -9.73
N LEU A 74 4.30 -15.77 -10.89
CA LEU A 74 2.91 -15.86 -11.29
C LEU A 74 2.75 -16.97 -12.32
N ASP A 75 1.92 -17.97 -12.01
CA ASP A 75 1.33 -18.80 -13.06
C ASP A 75 0.41 -17.92 -13.89
N GLU A 76 0.77 -17.70 -15.15
CA GLU A 76 0.03 -16.84 -16.08
C GLU A 76 -1.42 -17.30 -16.32
N SER A 77 -1.75 -18.57 -16.04
CA SER A 77 -3.14 -19.04 -16.07
C SER A 77 -4.01 -18.41 -14.97
N LEU A 78 -3.40 -17.89 -13.89
CA LEU A 78 -4.08 -17.21 -12.79
C LEU A 78 -4.23 -15.70 -13.02
N ARG A 79 -3.58 -15.14 -14.04
CA ARG A 79 -3.64 -13.69 -14.34
C ARG A 79 -5.07 -13.15 -14.41
N PRO A 80 -6.04 -13.80 -15.10
CA PRO A 80 -7.42 -13.31 -15.12
C PRO A 80 -8.07 -13.28 -13.73
N ALA A 81 -7.78 -14.25 -12.88
CA ALA A 81 -8.32 -14.32 -11.52
C ALA A 81 -7.69 -13.28 -10.58
N LEU A 82 -6.43 -12.93 -10.83
CA LEU A 82 -5.70 -11.87 -10.14
C LEU A 82 -6.17 -10.46 -10.56
N GLU A 83 -6.40 -10.24 -11.84
CA GLU A 83 -6.79 -8.92 -12.37
C GLU A 83 -8.29 -8.62 -12.18
N ALA A 84 -9.16 -9.63 -12.18
CA ALA A 84 -10.62 -9.44 -12.07
C ALA A 84 -11.08 -8.62 -10.84
N PRO A 85 -10.60 -8.86 -9.61
CA PRO A 85 -11.00 -8.07 -8.45
C PRO A 85 -10.32 -6.70 -8.35
N LEU A 86 -9.26 -6.43 -9.14
CA LEU A 86 -8.41 -5.24 -8.99
C LEU A 86 -9.17 -3.92 -9.16
N PRO A 87 -10.02 -3.72 -10.19
CA PRO A 87 -10.73 -2.44 -10.34
C PRO A 87 -11.63 -2.11 -9.15
N GLY A 88 -12.27 -3.13 -8.56
CA GLY A 88 -13.10 -2.97 -7.37
C GLY A 88 -12.28 -2.63 -6.12
N ALA A 89 -11.13 -3.29 -5.95
CA ALA A 89 -10.22 -3.04 -4.85
C ALA A 89 -9.63 -1.63 -4.90
N ILE A 90 -9.09 -1.21 -6.05
CA ILE A 90 -8.55 0.14 -6.26
C ILE A 90 -9.63 1.18 -5.97
N ARG A 91 -10.84 1.02 -6.55
CA ARG A 91 -11.93 1.96 -6.29
C ARG A 91 -12.27 2.05 -4.80
N THR A 92 -12.38 0.90 -4.14
CA THR A 92 -12.71 0.84 -2.70
C THR A 92 -11.64 1.53 -1.85
N TYR A 93 -10.37 1.38 -2.22
CA TYR A 93 -9.25 2.09 -1.60
C TYR A 93 -9.34 3.60 -1.85
N TYR A 94 -9.57 4.05 -3.09
CA TYR A 94 -9.69 5.48 -3.44
C TYR A 94 -10.89 6.17 -2.78
N ASP A 95 -12.03 5.48 -2.69
CA ASP A 95 -13.27 6.00 -2.08
C ASP A 95 -13.08 6.44 -0.62
N VAL A 96 -12.12 5.84 0.10
CA VAL A 96 -11.74 6.27 1.46
C VAL A 96 -11.20 7.70 1.48
N PHE A 97 -10.35 8.03 0.52
CA PHE A 97 -9.64 9.30 0.50
C PHE A 97 -10.48 10.42 -0.07
N ASP A 98 -11.27 10.13 -1.10
CA ASP A 98 -12.04 11.15 -1.81
C ASP A 98 -13.13 11.81 -0.93
N ALA A 99 -13.47 11.19 0.21
CA ALA A 99 -14.40 11.74 1.19
C ALA A 99 -13.80 12.80 2.14
N VAL A 100 -12.47 13.00 2.14
CA VAL A 100 -11.80 13.86 3.13
C VAL A 100 -10.77 14.80 2.49
N PRO A 101 -10.41 15.93 3.14
CA PRO A 101 -9.37 16.83 2.66
C PRO A 101 -8.00 16.16 2.54
N VAL A 102 -7.14 16.65 1.64
CA VAL A 102 -5.83 16.03 1.33
C VAL A 102 -4.95 15.73 2.55
N TRP A 103 -4.95 16.60 3.56
CA TRP A 103 -4.17 16.39 4.78
C TRP A 103 -4.72 15.28 5.68
N ASP A 104 -6.04 15.08 5.67
CA ASP A 104 -6.66 13.94 6.35
C ASP A 104 -6.43 12.65 5.55
N GLN A 105 -6.37 12.73 4.21
CA GLN A 105 -5.97 11.61 3.36
C GLN A 105 -4.54 11.14 3.68
N ILE A 106 -3.60 12.06 3.83
CA ILE A 106 -2.21 11.75 4.22
C ILE A 106 -2.17 11.08 5.60
N ARG A 107 -2.99 11.54 6.56
CA ARG A 107 -3.09 10.88 7.89
C ARG A 107 -3.66 9.46 7.79
N ILE A 108 -4.66 9.25 6.95
CA ILE A 108 -5.19 7.91 6.67
C ILE A 108 -4.11 7.04 6.05
N GLN A 109 -3.36 7.55 5.07
CA GLN A 109 -2.30 6.79 4.40
C GLN A 109 -1.20 6.40 5.38
N ALA A 110 -0.71 7.30 6.24
CA ALA A 110 0.29 6.96 7.25
C ALA A 110 -0.12 5.80 8.17
N ASN A 111 -1.42 5.59 8.36
CA ASN A 111 -1.94 4.43 9.07
C ASN A 111 -2.16 3.20 8.16
N ALA A 112 -2.47 3.41 6.89
CA ALA A 112 -2.55 2.34 5.88
C ALA A 112 -1.19 1.66 5.70
N GLU A 113 -0.11 2.44 5.57
CA GLU A 113 1.28 1.96 5.49
C GLU A 113 1.64 1.03 6.65
N ARG A 114 1.28 1.41 7.88
CA ARG A 114 1.53 0.57 9.07
C ARG A 114 0.73 -0.74 9.04
N GLN A 115 -0.46 -0.71 8.45
CA GLN A 115 -1.25 -1.92 8.23
C GLN A 115 -0.62 -2.80 7.13
N GLY A 116 -0.10 -2.21 6.05
CA GLY A 116 0.67 -2.89 4.99
C GLY A 116 1.92 -3.57 5.54
N ALA A 117 2.73 -2.84 6.30
CA ALA A 117 3.89 -3.39 7.02
C ALA A 117 3.54 -4.62 7.88
N GLN A 118 2.43 -4.55 8.64
CA GLN A 118 1.98 -5.69 9.43
C GLN A 118 1.50 -6.85 8.55
N ALA A 119 0.84 -6.58 7.42
CA ALA A 119 0.40 -7.60 6.48
C ALA A 119 1.60 -8.36 5.89
N TRP A 120 2.66 -7.67 5.48
CA TRP A 120 3.88 -8.29 4.97
C TRP A 120 4.56 -9.19 6.00
N ARG A 121 4.68 -8.73 7.26
CA ARG A 121 5.18 -9.55 8.37
C ARG A 121 4.34 -10.80 8.57
N ASN A 122 3.02 -10.68 8.54
CA ASN A 122 2.12 -11.82 8.70
C ASN A 122 2.29 -12.85 7.57
N ILE A 123 2.48 -12.40 6.32
CA ILE A 123 2.76 -13.30 5.20
C ILE A 123 4.11 -14.00 5.40
N ALA A 124 5.12 -13.28 5.89
CA ALA A 124 6.45 -13.85 6.15
C ALA A 124 6.41 -15.01 7.16
N THR A 125 5.50 -14.96 8.15
CA THR A 125 5.33 -16.07 9.12
C THR A 125 4.81 -17.38 8.51
N ARG A 126 4.30 -17.34 7.27
CA ARG A 126 3.65 -18.48 6.59
C ARG A 126 4.54 -19.15 5.53
N THR A 127 5.75 -18.63 5.31
CA THR A 127 6.72 -19.21 4.38
C THR A 127 7.98 -19.65 5.14
N THR A 128 8.70 -20.60 4.56
CA THR A 128 10.03 -21.02 5.04
C THR A 128 11.15 -20.66 4.07
N ASP A 129 10.82 -20.04 2.93
CA ASP A 129 11.81 -19.62 1.94
C ASP A 129 12.55 -18.35 2.44
N PRO A 130 13.87 -18.42 2.68
CA PRO A 130 14.63 -17.29 3.20
C PRO A 130 14.61 -16.05 2.29
N GLN A 131 14.60 -16.24 0.97
CA GLN A 131 14.60 -15.11 0.02
C GLN A 131 13.25 -14.38 0.05
N VAL A 132 12.15 -15.13 0.13
CA VAL A 132 10.81 -14.57 0.28
C VAL A 132 10.66 -13.85 1.62
N ILE A 133 11.18 -14.43 2.72
CA ILE A 133 11.16 -13.80 4.04
C ILE A 133 11.92 -12.46 4.01
N GLU A 134 13.11 -12.43 3.41
CA GLU A 134 13.91 -11.21 3.26
C GLU A 134 13.18 -10.14 2.45
N ALA A 135 12.56 -10.52 1.32
CA ALA A 135 11.78 -9.61 0.49
C ALA A 135 10.61 -8.98 1.27
N LEU A 136 9.81 -9.79 1.97
CA LEU A 136 8.68 -9.32 2.77
C LEU A 136 9.12 -8.45 3.95
N ALA A 137 10.24 -8.78 4.59
CA ALA A 137 10.82 -7.96 5.66
C ALA A 137 11.24 -6.59 5.13
N ALA A 138 11.88 -6.54 3.96
CA ALA A 138 12.25 -5.28 3.32
C ALA A 138 11.03 -4.44 2.92
N CYS A 139 9.96 -5.07 2.41
CA CYS A 139 8.70 -4.37 2.13
C CYS A 139 8.12 -3.74 3.39
N SER A 140 8.11 -4.48 4.50
CA SER A 140 7.62 -3.98 5.80
C SER A 140 8.39 -2.73 6.27
N VAL A 141 9.70 -2.69 6.02
CA VAL A 141 10.55 -1.54 6.39
C VAL A 141 10.25 -0.33 5.50
N LEU A 142 10.04 -0.53 4.21
CA LEU A 142 9.72 0.55 3.28
C LEU A 142 8.41 1.25 3.66
N GLU A 143 7.36 0.47 3.95
CA GLU A 143 6.06 0.95 4.43
C GLU A 143 6.19 1.77 5.72
N GLU A 144 6.93 1.28 6.71
CA GLU A 144 7.14 2.03 7.96
C GLU A 144 7.89 3.34 7.74
N GLN A 145 8.87 3.36 6.83
CA GLN A 145 9.55 4.59 6.47
C GLN A 145 8.63 5.56 5.74
N SER A 146 7.75 5.09 4.85
CA SER A 146 6.71 5.91 4.22
C SER A 146 5.79 6.51 5.29
N ALA A 147 5.30 5.69 6.23
CA ALA A 147 4.47 6.14 7.34
C ALA A 147 5.13 7.24 8.18
N ASP A 148 6.40 7.05 8.54
CA ASP A 148 7.16 8.01 9.35
C ASP A 148 7.42 9.32 8.59
N ARG A 149 7.67 9.26 7.27
CA ARG A 149 7.76 10.45 6.41
C ARG A 149 6.45 11.24 6.39
N LEU A 150 5.31 10.55 6.28
CA LEU A 150 4.00 11.20 6.30
C LEU A 150 3.68 11.83 7.65
N ASP A 151 4.03 11.18 8.76
CA ASP A 151 3.86 11.77 10.09
C ASP A 151 4.73 13.00 10.30
N ALA A 152 5.98 12.98 9.84
CA ALA A 152 6.85 14.16 9.85
C ALA A 152 6.26 15.29 9.00
N LEU A 153 5.69 14.97 7.84
CA LEU A 153 5.02 15.94 6.97
C LEU A 153 3.79 16.56 7.65
N LEU A 154 2.95 15.74 8.30
CA LEU A 154 1.78 16.18 9.05
C LEU A 154 2.17 17.08 10.24
N ALA A 155 3.23 16.72 10.95
CA ALA A 155 3.75 17.53 12.06
C ALA A 155 4.28 18.88 11.58
N ALA A 156 4.95 18.91 10.43
CA ALA A 156 5.42 20.17 9.82
C ALA A 156 4.26 21.07 9.37
N HIS A 157 3.17 20.50 8.83
CA HIS A 157 1.99 21.27 8.42
C HIS A 157 1.18 21.85 9.59
N ALA A 158 1.17 21.17 10.73
CA ALA A 158 0.40 21.60 11.91
C ALA A 158 1.06 22.77 12.70
N ASN A 159 2.32 23.09 12.39
CA ASN A 159 3.09 24.17 13.01
C ASN A 159 3.06 25.44 12.17
#